data_AF-A0A952YT75-F1
#
_entry.id   AF-A0A952YT75-F1
#
_cell.length_a   1.000
_cell.length_b   1.000
_cell.length_c   1.000
_cell.angle_alpha   90.00
_cell.angle_beta   90.00
_cell.angle_gamma   90.00
#
_symmetry.space_group_name_H-M   'P 1'
#
loop_
_entity.id
_entity.type
_entity.pdbx_description
1 polymer ?
#
loop_
_entity_poly.entity_id
_entity_poly.type
_entity_poly.pdbx_seq_one_letter_code
_entity_poly.pdbx_strand_id
1 'polypeptide(L)'
;MNASLSAHPVFDAGILEGLHLLEADAGTGKTWTIAGLVVRALIERELGIEQLLVVTFTNAATAELGARIRQRIAQLERLLDDRIEARATAVDEPFCVAFAAGLDDTAALRARSALRIALARVDEMAVHTI
;
A
#
# COMPACT_ATOMS: atom_id res chain seq x y z
N MET A 1 9.87 -5.69 -16.06
CA MET A 1 9.98 -4.66 -15.01
C MET A 1 10.02 -3.30 -15.69
N ASN A 2 9.05 -2.43 -15.41
CA ASN A 2 9.01 -1.10 -16.01
C ASN A 2 10.00 -0.20 -15.24
N ALA A 3 11.16 0.09 -15.83
CA ALA A 3 12.32 0.71 -15.15
C ALA A 3 12.01 2.04 -14.44
N SER A 4 10.89 2.68 -14.76
CA SER A 4 10.41 3.93 -14.14
C SER A 4 9.89 3.75 -12.71
N LEU A 5 9.30 2.59 -12.37
CA LEU A 5 8.70 2.36 -11.05
C LEU A 5 9.70 1.98 -9.97
N SER A 6 10.77 1.26 -10.31
CA SER A 6 11.79 0.83 -9.33
C SER A 6 12.60 1.98 -8.75
N ALA A 7 12.65 3.13 -9.43
CA ALA A 7 13.30 4.35 -8.94
C ALA A 7 12.34 5.29 -8.18
N HIS A 8 11.07 4.91 -8.03
CA HIS A 8 10.09 5.72 -7.34
C HIS A 8 10.31 5.65 -5.81
N PRO A 9 10.24 6.77 -5.06
CA PRO A 9 10.55 6.80 -3.61
C PRO A 9 9.75 5.82 -2.76
N VAL A 10 8.56 5.43 -3.22
CA VAL A 10 7.73 4.39 -2.59
C VAL A 10 8.43 3.03 -2.47
N PHE A 11 9.54 2.78 -3.18
CA PHE A 11 10.34 1.55 -3.09
C PHE A 11 11.69 1.77 -2.40
N ASP A 12 11.99 2.97 -1.89
CA ASP A 12 13.22 3.23 -1.16
C ASP A 12 13.25 2.40 0.13
N ALA A 13 14.36 1.72 0.40
CA ALA A 13 14.49 0.79 1.53
C ALA A 13 14.24 1.47 2.89
N GLY A 14 14.69 2.71 3.04
CA GLY A 14 14.57 3.48 4.28
C GLY A 14 13.31 4.34 4.39
N ILE A 15 12.37 4.32 3.42
CA ILE A 15 11.25 5.29 3.35
C ILE A 15 10.31 5.28 4.57
N LEU A 16 10.36 4.22 5.36
CA LEU A 16 9.54 4.03 6.56
C LEU A 16 10.32 4.39 7.84
N GLU A 17 11.48 5.05 7.74
CA GLU A 17 12.36 5.36 8.86
C GLU A 17 12.56 6.87 9.06
N GLY A 18 12.18 7.36 10.23
CA GLY A 18 12.37 8.78 10.55
C GLY A 18 11.43 9.68 9.76
N LEU A 19 11.93 10.85 9.35
CA LEU A 19 11.15 11.90 8.70
C LEU A 19 11.55 12.02 7.24
N HIS A 20 10.57 11.85 6.34
CA HIS A 20 10.74 12.06 4.91
C HIS A 20 9.85 13.20 4.43
N LEU A 21 10.43 14.08 3.60
CA LEU A 21 9.69 15.07 2.83
C LEU A 21 9.65 14.62 1.38
N LEU A 22 8.45 14.29 0.90
CA LEU A 22 8.22 13.92 -0.50
C LEU A 22 7.60 15.10 -1.23
N GLU A 23 8.40 15.75 -2.07
CA GLU A 23 7.92 16.80 -2.95
C GLU A 23 7.18 16.18 -4.13
N ALA A 24 6.01 16.73 -4.45
CA ALA A 24 5.19 16.22 -5.53
C ALA A 24 4.29 17.34 -6.07
N ASP A 25 4.34 17.57 -7.37
CA ASP A 25 3.49 18.53 -8.07
C ASP A 25 2.03 18.06 -8.21
N ALA A 26 1.15 18.97 -8.65
CA ALA A 26 -0.22 18.60 -8.98
C ALA A 26 -0.24 17.47 -10.02
N GLY A 27 -0.97 16.39 -9.74
CA GLY A 27 -1.12 15.26 -10.66
C GLY A 27 -0.01 14.20 -10.64
N THR A 28 1.03 14.32 -9.82
CA THR A 28 2.17 13.37 -9.81
C THR A 28 2.00 12.14 -8.91
N GLY A 29 0.76 11.81 -8.51
CA GLY A 29 0.50 10.56 -7.78
C GLY A 29 0.82 10.58 -6.28
N LYS A 30 0.68 11.73 -5.60
CA LYS A 30 0.81 11.83 -4.13
C LYS A 30 -0.03 10.79 -3.39
N THR A 31 -1.32 10.71 -3.71
CA THR A 31 -2.24 9.76 -3.08
C THR A 31 -1.91 8.31 -3.45
N TRP A 32 -1.42 8.08 -4.67
CA TRP A 32 -0.91 6.77 -5.10
C TRP A 32 0.30 6.32 -4.29
N THR A 33 1.22 7.26 -4.00
CA THR A 33 2.40 7.03 -3.17
C THR A 33 2.01 6.71 -1.74
N ILE A 34 1.14 7.52 -1.11
CA ILE A 34 0.67 7.31 0.26
C ILE A 34 0.00 5.93 0.40
N ALA A 35 -0.85 5.53 -0.55
CA ALA A 35 -1.48 4.21 -0.52
C ALA A 35 -0.45 3.06 -0.58
N GLY A 36 0.63 3.22 -1.35
CA GLY A 36 1.74 2.28 -1.37
C GLY A 36 2.50 2.23 -0.05
N LEU A 37 2.80 3.38 0.55
CA LEU A 37 3.48 3.47 1.85
C LEU A 37 2.68 2.82 2.97
N VAL A 38 1.36 2.99 2.99
CA VAL A 38 0.47 2.30 3.95
C VAL A 38 0.60 0.79 3.80
N VAL A 39 0.51 0.26 2.59
CA VAL A 39 0.68 -1.18 2.35
C VAL A 39 2.06 -1.69 2.77
N ARG A 40 3.13 -0.93 2.46
CA ARG A 40 4.48 -1.27 2.93
C ARG A 40 4.55 -1.29 4.45
N ALA A 41 3.97 -0.32 5.14
CA ALA A 41 3.97 -0.26 6.60
C ALA A 41 3.25 -1.48 7.23
N LEU A 42 2.12 -1.92 6.66
CA LEU A 42 1.40 -3.11 7.12
C LEU A 42 2.24 -4.39 6.99
N ILE A 43 3.08 -4.50 5.95
CA ILE A 43 3.82 -5.73 5.61
C ILE A 43 5.24 -5.72 6.19
N GLU A 44 6.00 -4.65 5.97
CA GLU A 44 7.41 -4.55 6.32
C GLU A 44 7.64 -4.17 7.79
N ARG A 45 6.68 -3.46 8.40
CA ARG A 45 6.73 -3.06 9.81
C ARG A 45 5.74 -3.83 10.67
N GLU A 46 4.97 -4.73 10.07
CA GLU A 46 3.95 -5.55 10.75
C GLU A 46 2.97 -4.72 11.59
N LEU A 47 2.69 -3.48 11.14
CA LEU A 47 1.78 -2.59 11.83
C LEU A 47 0.33 -2.98 11.57
N GLY A 48 -0.49 -2.91 12.60
CA GLY A 48 -1.95 -2.89 12.46
C GLY A 48 -2.41 -1.62 11.77
N ILE A 49 -3.51 -1.70 11.02
CA ILE A 49 -4.05 -0.54 10.29
C ILE A 49 -4.49 0.60 11.22
N GLU A 50 -4.87 0.26 12.46
CA GLU A 50 -5.20 1.18 13.55
C GLU A 50 -3.99 1.96 14.08
N GLN A 51 -2.76 1.48 13.81
CA GLN A 51 -1.52 2.13 14.22
C GLN A 51 -1.04 3.18 13.21
N LEU A 52 -1.73 3.30 12.06
CA LEU A 52 -1.38 4.21 10.99
C LEU A 52 -2.27 5.46 11.05
N LEU A 53 -1.64 6.64 11.15
CA LEU A 53 -2.32 7.93 11.06
C LEU A 53 -2.05 8.57 9.70
N VAL A 54 -3.10 8.84 8.95
CA VAL A 54 -3.03 9.57 7.67
C VAL A 54 -3.86 10.83 7.78
N VAL A 55 -3.25 11.99 7.53
CA VAL A 55 -3.93 13.29 7.64
C VAL A 55 -3.94 14.03 6.32
N THR A 56 -5.03 14.75 6.03
CA THR A 56 -5.18 15.57 4.81
C THR A 56 -6.05 16.80 5.06
N PHE A 57 -6.16 17.72 4.09
CA PHE A 57 -6.76 19.04 4.31
C PHE A 57 -8.28 19.08 4.26
N THR A 58 -8.93 18.12 3.61
CA THR A 58 -10.39 18.18 3.39
C THR A 58 -11.06 16.83 3.65
N ASN A 59 -12.30 16.86 4.10
CA ASN A 59 -13.10 15.65 4.32
C ASN A 59 -13.25 14.81 3.03
N ALA A 60 -13.36 15.49 1.88
CA ALA A 60 -13.41 14.81 0.58
C ALA A 60 -12.10 14.08 0.28
N ALA A 61 -10.95 14.71 0.55
CA ALA A 61 -9.64 14.07 0.38
C ALA A 61 -9.44 12.92 1.36
N THR A 62 -9.97 13.01 2.59
CA THR A 62 -9.97 11.92 3.57
C THR A 62 -10.70 10.71 3.02
N ALA A 63 -11.94 10.90 2.55
CA ALA A 63 -12.75 9.81 1.98
C ALA A 63 -12.11 9.19 0.73
N GLU A 64 -11.59 10.03 -0.17
CA GLU A 64 -10.90 9.58 -1.38
C GLU A 64 -9.64 8.77 -1.04
N LEU A 65 -8.80 9.28 -0.15
CA LEU A 65 -7.55 8.62 0.24
C LEU A 65 -7.83 7.30 0.97
N GLY A 66 -8.82 7.27 1.86
CA GLY A 66 -9.27 6.05 2.53
C GLY A 66 -9.74 4.98 1.55
N ALA A 67 -10.55 5.37 0.55
CA ALA A 67 -10.99 4.47 -0.50
C ALA A 67 -9.81 3.92 -1.34
N ARG A 68 -8.84 4.78 -1.68
CA ARG A 68 -7.64 4.39 -2.42
C ARG A 68 -6.76 3.42 -1.64
N ILE A 69 -6.56 3.64 -0.34
CA ILE A 69 -5.82 2.74 0.54
C ILE A 69 -6.52 1.38 0.60
N ARG A 70 -7.83 1.35 0.86
CA ARG A 70 -8.63 0.11 0.88
C ARG A 70 -8.49 -0.67 -0.43
N GLN A 71 -8.63 0.03 -1.56
CA GLN A 71 -8.48 -0.59 -2.88
C GLN A 71 -7.08 -1.16 -3.07
N ARG A 72 -6.03 -0.43 -2.67
CA ARG A 72 -4.64 -0.88 -2.81
C ARG A 72 -4.35 -2.14 -1.98
N ILE A 73 -4.83 -2.19 -0.74
CA ILE A 73 -4.73 -3.38 0.13
C ILE A 73 -5.44 -4.57 -0.54
N ALA A 74 -6.67 -4.38 -1.02
CA ALA A 74 -7.46 -5.43 -1.67
C ALA A 74 -6.81 -5.96 -2.95
N GLN A 75 -6.25 -5.08 -3.78
CA GLN A 75 -5.56 -5.46 -5.01
C GLN A 75 -4.31 -6.30 -4.72
N LEU A 76 -3.48 -5.89 -3.75
CA LEU A 76 -2.28 -6.67 -3.41
C LEU A 76 -2.64 -8.00 -2.75
N GLU A 77 -3.61 -8.02 -1.84
CA GLU A 77 -4.09 -9.27 -1.21
C GLU A 77 -4.56 -10.25 -2.28
N ARG A 78 -5.39 -9.78 -3.21
CA ARG A 78 -5.92 -10.61 -4.29
C ARG A 78 -4.83 -11.14 -5.21
N LEU A 79 -3.87 -10.31 -5.59
CA LEU A 79 -2.74 -10.71 -6.41
C LEU A 79 -1.93 -11.81 -5.72
N LEU A 80 -1.62 -11.64 -4.43
CA LEU A 80 -0.89 -12.63 -3.65
C LEU A 80 -1.68 -13.92 -3.47
N ASP A 81 -2.99 -13.85 -3.25
CA ASP A 81 -3.84 -15.03 -3.14
C ASP A 81 -3.90 -15.80 -4.46
N ASP A 82 -4.12 -15.12 -5.59
CA ASP A 82 -4.08 -15.76 -6.91
C ASP A 82 -2.70 -16.37 -7.20
N ARG A 83 -1.60 -15.72 -6.82
CA ARG A 83 -0.25 -16.27 -6.94
C ARG A 83 -0.07 -17.55 -6.13
N ILE A 84 -0.47 -17.54 -4.86
CA ILE A 84 -0.33 -18.68 -3.94
C ILE A 84 -1.17 -19.87 -4.42
N GLU A 85 -2.37 -19.62 -4.92
CA GLU A 85 -3.29 -20.63 -5.43
C GLU A 85 -3.02 -21.00 -6.90
N ALA A 86 -1.92 -20.51 -7.49
CA ALA A 86 -1.53 -20.73 -8.89
C ALA A 86 -2.64 -20.39 -9.92
N ARG A 87 -3.42 -19.33 -9.66
CA ARG A 87 -4.48 -18.81 -10.53
C ARG A 87 -4.00 -17.63 -11.37
N ALA A 88 -4.63 -17.43 -12.53
CA ALA A 88 -4.46 -16.20 -13.27
C ALA A 88 -5.05 -15.03 -12.48
N THR A 89 -4.31 -13.93 -12.37
CA THR A 89 -4.78 -12.69 -11.74
C THR A 89 -5.10 -11.63 -12.78
N ALA A 90 -6.16 -10.86 -12.55
CA ALA A 90 -6.49 -9.68 -13.34
C ALA A 90 -5.93 -8.38 -12.74
N VAL A 91 -5.22 -8.46 -11.61
CA VAL A 91 -4.63 -7.29 -10.96
C VAL A 91 -3.39 -6.85 -11.74
N ASP A 92 -3.49 -5.69 -12.37
CA ASP A 92 -2.42 -5.05 -13.15
C ASP A 92 -1.88 -3.77 -12.50
N GLU A 93 -2.28 -3.50 -11.25
CA GLU A 93 -1.88 -2.29 -10.53
C GLU A 93 -0.33 -2.25 -10.41
N PRO A 94 0.34 -1.20 -10.92
CA PRO A 94 1.79 -1.22 -11.09
C PRO A 94 2.61 -1.40 -9.81
N PHE A 95 2.18 -0.80 -8.69
CA PHE A 95 2.83 -1.01 -7.40
C PHE A 95 2.61 -2.44 -6.91
N CYS A 96 1.39 -2.98 -6.99
CA CYS A 96 1.10 -4.34 -6.53
C CYS A 96 1.95 -5.38 -7.28
N VAL A 97 2.03 -5.25 -8.61
CA VAL A 97 2.85 -6.13 -9.45
C VAL A 97 4.33 -6.00 -9.11
N ALA A 98 4.85 -4.78 -9.00
CA ALA A 98 6.27 -4.55 -8.69
C ALA A 98 6.64 -5.02 -7.28
N PHE A 99 5.80 -4.71 -6.29
CA PHE A 99 6.01 -5.08 -4.89
C PHE A 99 5.96 -6.59 -4.71
N ALA A 100 4.94 -7.26 -5.24
CA ALA A 100 4.81 -8.71 -5.14
C ALA A 100 5.97 -9.45 -5.81
N ALA A 101 6.50 -8.94 -6.92
CA ALA A 101 7.66 -9.53 -7.60
C ALA A 101 8.93 -9.57 -6.73
N GLY A 102 9.03 -8.72 -5.71
CA GLY A 102 10.14 -8.71 -4.75
C GLY A 102 9.97 -9.64 -3.55
N LEU A 103 8.80 -10.29 -3.39
CA LEU A 103 8.51 -11.16 -2.25
C LEU A 103 8.79 -12.63 -2.58
N ASP A 104 9.60 -13.29 -1.76
CA ASP A 104 9.69 -14.75 -1.73
C ASP A 104 8.37 -15.40 -1.25
N ASP A 105 8.26 -16.72 -1.35
CA ASP A 105 7.03 -17.45 -1.02
C ASP A 105 6.61 -17.31 0.45
N THR A 106 7.58 -17.24 1.37
CA THR A 106 7.29 -17.09 2.80
C THR A 106 6.78 -15.69 3.10
N ALA A 107 7.43 -14.67 2.54
CA ALA A 107 7.02 -13.28 2.63
C ALA A 107 5.64 -13.07 1.97
N ALA A 108 5.35 -13.75 0.87
CA ALA A 108 4.04 -13.76 0.20
C ALA A 108 2.91 -14.17 1.16
N LEU A 109 3.11 -15.30 1.85
CA LEU A 109 2.11 -15.89 2.74
C LEU A 109 1.85 -14.98 3.95
N ARG A 110 2.92 -14.40 4.51
CA ARG A 110 2.81 -13.42 5.60
C ARG A 110 2.11 -12.14 5.15
N ALA A 111 2.54 -11.57 4.02
CA ALA A 111 1.96 -10.37 3.45
C ALA A 111 0.46 -10.55 3.18
N ARG A 112 0.05 -11.64 2.51
CA ARG A 112 -1.37 -11.94 2.27
C ARG A 112 -2.17 -12.02 3.57
N SER A 113 -1.62 -12.68 4.59
CA SER A 113 -2.29 -12.81 5.90
C SER A 113 -2.44 -11.45 6.59
N ALA A 114 -1.39 -10.62 6.61
CA ALA A 114 -1.43 -9.27 7.15
C ALA A 114 -2.46 -8.39 6.43
N LEU A 115 -2.49 -8.43 5.09
CA LEU A 115 -3.43 -7.66 4.29
C LEU A 115 -4.89 -8.11 4.52
N ARG A 116 -5.16 -9.40 4.70
CA ARG A 116 -6.50 -9.90 5.06
C ARG A 116 -6.99 -9.34 6.39
N ILE A 117 -6.12 -9.34 7.40
CA ILE A 117 -6.43 -8.78 8.71
C ILE A 117 -6.69 -7.28 8.59
N ALA A 118 -5.84 -6.56 7.84
CA ALA A 118 -6.01 -5.13 7.60
C ALA A 118 -7.32 -4.82 6.86
N LEU A 119 -7.74 -5.63 5.88
CA LEU A 119 -9.03 -5.47 5.19
C LEU A 119 -10.22 -5.67 6.12
N ALA A 120 -10.16 -6.65 7.02
CA ALA A 120 -11.22 -6.90 7.99
C ALA A 120 -11.39 -5.75 8.99
N ARG A 121 -10.34 -4.94 9.19
CA ARG A 121 -10.29 -3.82 10.13
C ARG A 121 -10.16 -2.47 9.44
N VAL A 122 -10.40 -2.40 8.13
CA VAL A 122 -10.10 -1.19 7.34
C VAL A 122 -10.92 0.02 7.77
N ASP A 123 -12.09 -0.22 8.37
CA ASP A 123 -12.95 0.84 8.92
C ASP A 123 -12.41 1.42 10.24
N GLU A 124 -11.39 0.79 10.85
CA GLU A 124 -10.67 1.29 12.03
C GLU A 124 -9.47 2.18 11.65
N MET A 125 -9.19 2.38 10.36
CA MET A 125 -8.09 3.22 9.91
C MET A 125 -8.31 4.69 10.27
N ALA A 126 -7.33 5.31 10.92
CA ALA A 126 -7.35 6.72 11.26
C ALA A 126 -6.96 7.60 10.06
N VAL A 127 -7.95 7.93 9.22
CA VAL A 127 -7.82 9.00 8.21
C VAL A 127 -8.59 10.22 8.68
N HIS A 128 -7.87 11.30 8.97
CA HIS A 128 -8.46 12.50 9.57
C HIS A 128 -8.13 13.76 8.76
N THR A 129 -8.96 14.78 8.95
CA THR A 129 -8.61 16.13 8.53
C THR A 129 -7.76 16.81 9.60
N ILE A 130 -6.86 17.70 9.18
CA ILE A 130 -6.16 18.65 10.08
C ILE A 130 -7.10 19.80 10.41
#